data_AF-A0A319EHA4-F1
#
_entry.id   AF-A0A319EHA4-F1
#
_cell.length_a   1.000
_cell.length_b   1.000
_cell.length_c   1.000
_cell.angle_alpha   90.00
_cell.angle_beta   90.00
_cell.angle_gamma   90.00
#
_symmetry.space_group_name_H-M   'P 1'
#
loop_
_entity.id
_entity.type
_entity.pdbx_description
1 polymer ?
#
loop_
_entity_poly.entity_id
_entity_poly.type
_entity_poly.pdbx_seq_one_letter_code
_entity_poly.pdbx_strand_id
1 'polypeptide(L)'
;MLFKNLLVALLGAHAAAAAAAAAAASVDTVFTTFDDLHRNILSAQDCINGFDGGIQQGLYCGYYIYNTMMSTSAAKKALTDLDTIPADKVDAYLDRYHDIRASTKDSLDCMNQKTEKFDSAGLKIFAGLILQHFANERSSFEDLTKGRLAEENHTAIAGPVDSLGDEFGKALKKLI
;
A
#
# COMPACT_ATOMS: atom_id res chain seq x y z
N MET A 1 52.50 9.63 10.55
CA MET A 1 52.49 8.83 9.30
C MET A 1 51.73 7.51 9.40
N LEU A 2 51.40 6.99 10.60
CA LEU A 2 50.65 5.73 10.78
C LEU A 2 49.15 5.77 10.46
N PHE A 3 48.51 6.95 10.46
CA PHE A 3 47.07 7.07 10.21
C PHE A 3 46.65 6.96 8.74
N LYS A 4 47.57 7.17 7.80
CA LYS A 4 47.25 7.16 6.36
C LYS A 4 47.16 5.73 5.79
N ASN A 5 47.86 4.78 6.41
CA ASN A 5 47.89 3.38 5.96
C ASN A 5 46.71 2.55 6.49
N LEU A 6 46.03 3.01 7.55
CA LEU A 6 44.84 2.34 8.08
C LEU A 6 43.60 2.62 7.22
N LEU A 7 43.48 3.85 6.68
CA LEU A 7 42.36 4.25 5.82
C LEU A 7 42.37 3.56 4.46
N VAL A 8 43.55 3.34 3.87
CA VAL A 8 43.67 2.65 2.57
C VAL A 8 43.36 1.15 2.71
N ALA A 9 43.63 0.54 3.87
CA ALA A 9 43.27 -0.85 4.13
C ALA A 9 41.75 -1.05 4.33
N LEU A 10 41.04 -0.08 4.94
CA LEU A 10 39.57 -0.15 5.10
C LEU A 10 38.80 0.16 3.81
N LEU A 11 39.38 0.94 2.89
CA LEU A 11 38.79 1.25 1.58
C LEU A 11 38.95 0.11 0.56
N GLY A 12 39.92 -0.79 0.74
CA GLY A 12 40.18 -1.92 -0.16
C GLY A 12 39.24 -3.13 0.00
N ALA A 13 38.50 -3.23 1.12
CA ALA A 13 37.67 -4.39 1.44
C ALA A 13 36.19 -4.26 1.03
N HIS A 14 35.77 -3.12 0.45
CA HIS A 14 34.39 -2.88 0.02
C HIS A 14 34.13 -3.17 -1.47
N ALA A 15 35.15 -3.57 -2.24
CA ALA A 15 35.02 -3.84 -3.68
C ALA A 15 34.59 -5.28 -4.01
N ALA A 16 34.11 -6.05 -3.03
CA ALA A 16 33.60 -7.41 -3.23
C ALA A 16 32.28 -7.63 -2.46
N ALA A 17 31.37 -6.66 -2.50
CA ALA A 17 29.99 -6.89 -2.10
C ALA A 17 29.20 -7.30 -3.35
N ALA A 18 29.07 -8.62 -3.49
CA ALA A 18 28.10 -9.36 -4.28
C ALA A 18 27.16 -8.52 -5.16
N ALA A 19 27.24 -8.76 -6.48
CA ALA A 19 26.04 -8.77 -7.29
C ALA A 19 25.12 -9.88 -6.74
N ALA A 20 24.38 -9.57 -5.68
CA ALA A 20 23.23 -10.34 -5.30
C ALA A 20 22.26 -10.18 -6.46
N ALA A 21 22.20 -11.17 -7.33
CA ALA A 21 21.06 -11.35 -8.21
C ALA A 21 19.85 -11.34 -7.28
N ALA A 22 19.10 -10.24 -7.27
CA ALA A 22 17.87 -10.15 -6.53
C ALA A 22 17.00 -11.27 -7.06
N ALA A 23 16.79 -12.31 -6.26
CA ALA A 23 15.87 -13.37 -6.63
C ALA A 23 14.53 -12.69 -6.91
N ALA A 24 14.00 -12.87 -8.11
CA ALA A 24 12.67 -12.37 -8.45
C ALA A 24 11.68 -12.85 -7.38
N ALA A 25 10.77 -11.97 -6.96
CA ALA A 25 9.76 -12.36 -6.02
C ALA A 25 8.90 -13.48 -6.64
N SER A 26 8.53 -14.48 -5.83
CA SER A 26 7.55 -15.47 -6.26
C SER A 26 6.13 -14.90 -6.16
N VAL A 27 5.21 -15.47 -6.93
CA VAL A 27 3.78 -15.14 -6.81
C VAL A 27 3.25 -15.38 -5.39
N ASP A 28 3.79 -16.37 -4.67
CA ASP A 28 3.42 -16.66 -3.28
C ASP A 28 3.82 -15.53 -2.33
N THR A 29 4.96 -14.87 -2.58
CA THR A 29 5.37 -13.67 -1.84
C THR A 29 4.39 -12.52 -2.11
N VAL A 30 3.98 -12.34 -3.37
CA VAL A 30 2.96 -11.34 -3.72
C VAL A 30 1.65 -11.63 -3.00
N PHE A 31 1.17 -12.88 -3.01
CA PHE A 31 -0.06 -13.26 -2.30
C PHE A 31 0.03 -13.02 -0.80
N THR A 32 1.15 -13.38 -0.17
CA THR A 32 1.37 -13.13 1.26
C THR A 32 1.30 -11.63 1.58
N THR A 33 1.98 -10.80 0.79
CA THR A 33 1.96 -9.34 0.99
C THR A 33 0.60 -8.70 0.69
N PHE A 34 -0.19 -9.26 -0.23
CA PHE A 34 -1.57 -8.84 -0.50
C PHE A 34 -2.50 -9.20 0.65
N ASP A 35 -2.38 -10.42 1.20
CA ASP A 35 -3.17 -10.87 2.34
C ASP A 35 -2.85 -10.02 3.59
N ASP A 36 -1.57 -9.66 3.79
CA ASP A 36 -1.14 -8.76 4.86
C ASP A 36 -1.68 -7.33 4.68
N LEU A 37 -1.62 -6.80 3.44
CA LEU A 37 -2.19 -5.50 3.11
C LEU A 37 -3.70 -5.47 3.35
N HIS A 38 -4.43 -6.47 2.86
CA HIS A 38 -5.87 -6.57 3.05
C HIS A 38 -6.23 -6.58 4.54
N ARG A 39 -5.54 -7.41 5.35
CA ARG A 39 -5.74 -7.47 6.80
C ARG A 39 -5.49 -6.12 7.49
N ASN A 40 -4.46 -5.38 7.08
CA ASN A 40 -4.17 -4.06 7.62
C ASN A 40 -5.22 -3.02 7.21
N ILE A 41 -5.73 -3.07 5.98
CA ILE A 41 -6.83 -2.22 5.51
C ILE A 41 -8.06 -2.45 6.38
N LEU A 42 -8.47 -3.71 6.59
CA LEU A 42 -9.60 -4.06 7.46
C LEU A 42 -9.40 -3.56 8.90
N SER A 43 -8.18 -3.70 9.45
CA SER A 43 -7.88 -3.20 10.80
C SER A 43 -7.94 -1.67 10.89
N ALA A 44 -7.48 -0.97 9.85
CA ALA A 44 -7.60 0.48 9.76
C ALA A 44 -9.07 0.91 9.62
N GLN A 45 -9.85 0.21 8.79
CA GLN A 45 -11.28 0.42 8.62
C GLN A 45 -12.03 0.29 9.95
N ASP A 46 -11.82 -0.80 10.69
CA ASP A 46 -12.44 -1.04 11.98
C ASP A 46 -12.12 0.09 12.97
N CYS A 47 -10.87 0.55 13.00
CA CYS A 47 -10.48 1.68 13.83
C CYS A 47 -11.18 2.98 13.42
N ILE A 48 -11.20 3.31 12.13
CA ILE A 48 -11.87 4.51 11.60
C ILE A 48 -13.38 4.46 11.91
N ASN A 49 -13.99 3.30 11.74
CA ASN A 49 -15.41 3.10 12.04
C ASN A 49 -15.70 3.33 13.53
N GLY A 50 -14.80 2.86 14.40
CA GLY A 50 -14.85 3.12 15.84
C GLY A 50 -14.54 4.57 16.24
N PHE A 51 -13.92 5.38 15.37
CA PHE A 51 -13.39 6.70 15.73
C PHE A 51 -14.47 7.66 16.24
N ASP A 52 -14.27 8.19 17.44
CA ASP A 52 -15.21 9.06 18.15
C ASP A 52 -14.79 10.54 18.17
N GLY A 53 -13.55 10.84 17.76
CA GLY A 53 -12.92 12.16 17.80
C GLY A 53 -11.84 12.33 18.89
N GLY A 54 -11.64 11.32 19.74
CA GLY A 54 -10.69 11.35 20.84
C GLY A 54 -9.23 11.15 20.41
N ILE A 55 -8.30 11.88 21.03
CA ILE A 55 -6.87 11.83 20.72
C ILE A 55 -6.28 10.43 20.92
N GLN A 56 -6.66 9.72 21.99
CA GLN A 56 -6.17 8.35 22.25
C GLN A 56 -6.55 7.40 21.12
N GLN A 57 -7.79 7.48 20.64
CA GLN A 57 -8.24 6.68 19.51
C GLN A 57 -7.60 7.13 18.20
N GLY A 58 -7.34 8.43 18.05
CA GLY A 58 -6.57 8.97 16.92
C GLY A 58 -5.17 8.36 16.83
N LEU A 59 -4.45 8.24 17.94
CA LEU A 59 -3.15 7.56 17.99
C LEU A 59 -3.25 6.08 17.65
N TYR A 60 -4.27 5.39 18.19
CA TYR A 60 -4.52 3.98 17.91
C TYR A 60 -4.84 3.74 16.43
N CYS A 61 -5.67 4.58 15.80
CA CYS A 61 -5.93 4.50 14.37
C CYS A 61 -4.70 4.88 13.54
N GLY A 62 -3.90 5.83 14.00
CA GLY A 62 -2.63 6.18 13.39
C GLY A 62 -1.68 4.98 13.27
N TYR A 63 -1.64 4.09 14.27
CA TYR A 63 -0.86 2.86 14.20
C TYR A 63 -1.32 1.91 13.07
N TYR A 64 -2.62 1.66 12.93
CA TYR A 64 -3.13 0.80 11.85
C TYR A 64 -2.98 1.41 10.47
N ILE A 65 -3.16 2.73 10.36
CA ILE A 65 -2.94 3.47 9.12
C ILE A 65 -1.46 3.39 8.72
N TYR A 66 -0.53 3.55 9.67
CA TYR A 66 0.90 3.39 9.42
C TYR A 66 1.23 1.97 8.95
N ASN A 67 0.71 0.94 9.62
CA ASN A 67 0.90 -0.44 9.20
C ASN A 67 0.35 -0.69 7.79
N THR A 68 -0.79 -0.08 7.45
CA THR A 68 -1.36 -0.13 6.10
C THR A 68 -0.38 0.45 5.09
N MET A 69 0.19 1.64 5.35
CA MET A 69 1.21 2.26 4.48
C MET A 69 2.43 1.36 4.28
N MET A 70 2.91 0.73 5.37
CA MET A 70 4.05 -0.18 5.31
C MET A 70 3.73 -1.43 4.49
N SER A 71 2.54 -2.03 4.66
CA SER A 71 2.10 -3.17 3.85
C SER A 71 1.84 -2.79 2.39
N THR A 72 1.34 -1.58 2.10
CA THR A 72 1.20 -1.07 0.73
C THR A 72 2.58 -1.02 0.06
N SER A 73 3.58 -0.49 0.76
CA SER A 73 4.95 -0.42 0.26
C SER A 73 5.56 -1.81 0.04
N ALA A 74 5.33 -2.75 0.96
CA ALA A 74 5.80 -4.13 0.84
C ALA A 74 5.14 -4.88 -0.33
N ALA A 75 3.82 -4.79 -0.46
CA ALA A 75 3.08 -5.38 -1.58
C ALA A 75 3.49 -4.77 -2.93
N LYS A 76 3.73 -3.45 -2.98
CA LYS A 76 4.23 -2.80 -4.19
C LYS A 76 5.60 -3.33 -4.57
N LYS A 77 6.50 -3.47 -3.59
CA LYS A 77 7.83 -4.02 -3.79
C LYS A 77 7.75 -5.46 -4.30
N ALA A 78 6.96 -6.33 -3.66
CA ALA A 78 6.79 -7.71 -4.09
C ALA A 78 6.28 -7.81 -5.54
N LEU A 79 5.30 -6.98 -5.92
CA LEU A 79 4.78 -6.93 -7.29
C LEU A 79 5.79 -6.35 -8.30
N THR A 80 6.61 -5.39 -7.86
CA THR A 80 7.68 -4.81 -8.68
C THR A 80 8.76 -5.84 -8.96
N ASP A 81 9.11 -6.65 -7.96
CA ASP A 81 10.15 -7.69 -8.05
C ASP A 81 9.65 -8.99 -8.73
N LEU A 82 8.34 -9.11 -8.99
CA LEU A 82 7.74 -10.22 -9.75
C LEU A 82 7.84 -9.92 -11.25
N ASP A 83 8.28 -10.88 -12.07
CA ASP A 83 8.37 -10.69 -13.53
C ASP A 83 6.97 -10.64 -14.19
N THR A 84 6.19 -11.70 -13.97
CA THR A 84 4.83 -11.86 -14.50
C THR A 84 4.02 -12.79 -13.59
N ILE A 85 2.70 -12.65 -13.62
CA ILE A 85 1.78 -13.54 -12.91
C ILE A 85 1.55 -14.78 -13.80
N PRO A 86 1.83 -16.00 -13.30
CA PRO A 86 1.57 -17.23 -14.04
C PRO A 86 0.09 -17.36 -14.43
N ALA A 87 -0.19 -17.90 -15.62
CA ALA A 87 -1.56 -18.02 -16.13
C ALA A 87 -2.50 -18.80 -15.20
N ASP A 88 -1.99 -19.85 -14.53
CA ASP A 88 -2.74 -20.66 -13.55
C ASP A 88 -2.98 -19.94 -12.21
N LYS A 89 -2.44 -18.74 -12.02
CA LYS A 89 -2.54 -17.92 -10.81
C LYS A 89 -3.30 -16.61 -11.03
N VAL A 90 -3.73 -16.31 -12.25
CA VAL A 90 -4.40 -15.06 -12.60
C VAL A 90 -5.68 -14.86 -11.78
N ASP A 91 -6.56 -15.86 -11.73
CA ASP A 91 -7.83 -15.75 -10.98
C ASP A 91 -7.58 -15.47 -9.49
N ALA A 92 -6.72 -16.27 -8.85
CA ALA A 92 -6.38 -16.11 -7.45
C ALA A 92 -5.67 -14.78 -7.12
N TYR A 93 -4.96 -14.21 -8.10
CA TYR A 93 -4.38 -12.87 -8.02
C TYR A 93 -5.48 -11.79 -8.10
N LEU A 94 -6.36 -11.89 -9.09
CA LEU A 94 -7.45 -10.94 -9.32
C LEU A 94 -8.41 -10.90 -8.13
N ASP A 95 -8.77 -12.04 -7.56
CA ASP A 95 -9.60 -12.12 -6.35
C ASP A 95 -9.02 -11.29 -5.20
N ARG A 96 -7.74 -11.50 -4.87
CA ARG A 96 -7.05 -10.72 -3.81
C ARG A 96 -6.95 -9.24 -4.13
N TYR A 97 -6.65 -8.93 -5.39
CA TYR A 97 -6.58 -7.55 -5.85
C TYR A 97 -7.94 -6.86 -5.73
N HIS A 98 -9.04 -7.56 -6.04
CA HIS A 98 -10.40 -7.05 -5.90
C HIS A 98 -10.83 -6.92 -4.43
N ASP A 99 -10.45 -7.86 -3.57
CA ASP A 99 -10.67 -7.77 -2.12
C ASP A 99 -10.01 -6.52 -1.52
N ILE A 100 -8.77 -6.23 -1.91
CA ILE A 100 -8.05 -5.00 -1.52
C ILE A 100 -8.78 -3.76 -2.03
N ARG A 101 -9.27 -3.77 -3.28
CA ARG A 101 -10.02 -2.63 -3.85
C ARG A 101 -11.33 -2.38 -3.11
N ALA A 102 -12.10 -3.44 -2.85
CA ALA A 102 -13.37 -3.37 -2.14
C ALA A 102 -13.19 -2.87 -0.71
N SER A 103 -12.27 -3.46 0.06
CA SER A 103 -11.97 -3.04 1.43
C SER A 103 -11.41 -1.61 1.50
N THR A 104 -10.62 -1.19 0.50
CA THR A 104 -10.16 0.21 0.39
C THR A 104 -11.35 1.14 0.17
N LYS A 105 -12.25 0.83 -0.76
CA LYS A 105 -13.48 1.63 -0.98
C LYS A 105 -14.28 1.74 0.32
N ASP A 106 -14.52 0.64 1.01
CA ASP A 106 -15.30 0.65 2.25
C ASP A 106 -14.61 1.48 3.36
N SER A 107 -13.28 1.43 3.42
CA SER A 107 -12.48 2.31 4.29
C SER A 107 -12.67 3.80 3.96
N LEU A 108 -12.72 4.15 2.67
CA LEU A 108 -12.97 5.52 2.21
C LEU A 108 -14.38 5.98 2.58
N ASP A 109 -15.38 5.10 2.42
CA ASP A 109 -16.76 5.37 2.83
C ASP A 109 -16.87 5.59 4.35
N CYS A 110 -16.20 4.77 5.17
CA CYS A 110 -16.12 4.98 6.61
C CYS A 110 -15.47 6.33 6.94
N MET A 111 -14.34 6.66 6.29
CA MET A 111 -13.65 7.94 6.49
C MET A 111 -14.53 9.14 6.13
N ASN A 112 -15.29 9.03 5.04
CA ASN A 112 -16.24 10.02 4.56
C ASN A 112 -17.38 10.30 5.54
N GLN A 113 -17.79 9.30 6.32
CA GLN A 113 -18.80 9.42 7.36
C GLN A 113 -18.24 10.01 8.67
N LYS A 114 -16.91 10.01 8.82
CA LYS A 114 -16.19 10.46 10.02
C LYS A 114 -15.48 11.81 9.85
N THR A 115 -15.67 12.49 8.72
CA THR A 115 -15.00 13.78 8.42
C THR A 115 -15.16 14.80 9.55
N GLU A 116 -16.36 14.98 10.10
CA GLU A 116 -16.59 15.91 11.22
C GLU A 116 -15.83 15.52 12.49
N LYS A 117 -15.65 14.21 12.73
CA LYS A 117 -14.86 13.72 13.87
C LYS A 117 -13.39 14.03 13.69
N PHE A 118 -12.84 13.81 12.50
CA PHE A 118 -11.47 14.21 12.19
C PHE A 118 -11.26 15.71 12.32
N ASP A 119 -12.25 16.52 11.92
CA ASP A 119 -12.20 17.98 12.07
C ASP A 119 -12.23 18.41 13.54
N SER A 120 -13.16 17.87 14.31
CA SER A 120 -13.26 18.15 15.75
C SER A 120 -12.00 17.77 16.54
N ALA A 121 -11.26 16.76 16.06
CA ALA A 121 -9.99 16.31 16.63
C ALA A 121 -8.77 17.11 16.13
N GLY A 122 -8.95 18.04 15.18
CA GLY A 122 -7.85 18.76 14.53
C GLY A 122 -6.99 17.90 13.60
N LEU A 123 -7.50 16.74 13.16
CA LEU A 123 -6.78 15.75 12.34
C LEU A 123 -7.17 15.76 10.87
N LYS A 124 -8.13 16.61 10.46
CA LYS A 124 -8.70 16.63 9.11
C LYS A 124 -7.64 16.77 8.01
N ILE A 125 -6.76 17.77 8.12
CA ILE A 125 -5.67 18.00 7.14
C ILE A 125 -4.70 16.82 7.12
N PHE A 126 -4.35 16.27 8.30
CA PHE A 126 -3.44 15.13 8.40
C PHE A 126 -4.01 13.88 7.73
N ALA A 127 -5.29 13.58 7.98
CA ALA A 127 -6.02 12.51 7.29
C ALA A 127 -6.03 12.74 5.77
N GLY A 128 -6.23 13.98 5.32
CA GLY A 128 -6.15 14.36 3.91
C GLY A 128 -4.79 14.08 3.27
N LEU A 129 -3.69 14.42 3.96
CA LEU A 129 -2.33 14.15 3.47
C LEU A 129 -2.03 12.65 3.35
N ILE A 130 -2.45 11.86 4.34
CA ILE A 130 -2.32 10.40 4.29
C ILE A 130 -3.15 9.84 3.13
N LEU A 131 -4.38 10.32 2.98
CA LEU A 131 -5.27 9.88 1.91
C LEU A 131 -4.70 10.21 0.52
N GLN A 132 -4.06 11.37 0.38
CA GLN A 132 -3.41 11.77 -0.86
C GLN A 132 -2.23 10.85 -1.20
N HIS A 133 -1.46 10.41 -0.19
CA HIS A 133 -0.42 9.41 -0.39
C HIS A 133 -0.99 8.10 -0.93
N PHE A 134 -2.05 7.57 -0.31
CA PHE A 134 -2.70 6.34 -0.80
C PHE A 134 -3.32 6.49 -2.20
N ALA A 135 -3.87 7.66 -2.52
CA ALA A 135 -4.39 7.95 -3.86
C ALA A 135 -3.29 7.86 -4.94
N ASN A 136 -2.07 8.30 -4.62
CA ASN A 136 -0.91 8.20 -5.51
C ASN A 136 -0.36 6.76 -5.59
N GLU A 137 -0.38 6.02 -4.48
CA GLU A 137 0.01 4.61 -4.47
C GLU A 137 -0.96 3.74 -5.28
N ARG A 138 -2.26 4.05 -5.25
CA ARG A 138 -3.31 3.35 -6.01
C ARG A 138 -3.02 3.33 -7.51
N SER A 139 -2.71 4.48 -8.13
CA SER A 139 -2.41 4.52 -9.57
C SER A 139 -1.15 3.70 -9.89
N SER A 140 -0.13 3.81 -9.05
CA SER A 140 1.11 3.03 -9.19
C SER A 140 0.84 1.51 -9.12
N PHE A 141 -0.02 1.08 -8.21
CA PHE A 141 -0.44 -0.32 -8.09
C PHE A 141 -1.19 -0.83 -9.31
N GLU A 142 -2.10 -0.03 -9.85
CA GLU A 142 -2.86 -0.40 -11.05
C GLU A 142 -1.95 -0.56 -12.27
N ASP A 143 -0.99 0.36 -12.45
CA ASP A 143 -0.02 0.30 -13.54
C ASP A 143 0.90 -0.92 -13.42
N LEU A 144 1.41 -1.19 -12.21
CA LEU A 144 2.19 -2.40 -11.93
C LEU A 144 1.37 -3.66 -12.20
N THR A 145 0.12 -3.70 -11.78
CA THR A 145 -0.78 -4.84 -12.00
C THR A 145 -0.95 -5.13 -13.49
N LYS A 146 -1.23 -4.10 -14.30
CA LYS A 146 -1.28 -4.21 -15.77
C LYS A 146 0.04 -4.71 -16.35
N GLY A 147 1.17 -4.23 -15.82
CA GLY A 147 2.50 -4.66 -16.26
C GLY A 147 2.87 -6.12 -15.92
N ARG A 148 2.18 -6.74 -14.95
CA ARG A 148 2.43 -8.15 -14.55
C ARG A 148 1.42 -9.14 -15.13
N LEU A 149 0.27 -8.67 -15.59
CA LEU A 149 -0.77 -9.47 -16.23
C LEU A 149 -0.67 -9.42 -17.76
N ALA A 150 -1.02 -10.54 -18.41
CA ALA A 150 -1.26 -10.55 -19.85
C ALA A 150 -2.40 -9.57 -20.23
N GLU A 151 -2.30 -8.94 -21.40
CA GLU A 151 -3.22 -7.88 -21.86
C GLU A 151 -4.68 -8.33 -21.88
N GLU A 152 -4.94 -9.59 -22.24
CA GLU A 152 -6.26 -10.21 -22.22
C GLU A 152 -6.97 -10.13 -20.85
N ASN A 153 -6.20 -10.04 -19.76
CA ASN A 153 -6.72 -9.95 -18.38
C ASN A 153 -6.88 -8.51 -17.88
N HIS A 154 -6.47 -7.49 -18.65
CA HIS A 154 -6.49 -6.10 -18.17
C HIS A 154 -7.88 -5.57 -17.88
N THR A 155 -8.89 -6.04 -18.62
CA THR A 155 -10.29 -5.66 -18.39
C THR A 155 -10.82 -6.13 -17.04
N ALA A 156 -10.28 -7.23 -16.51
CA ALA A 156 -10.66 -7.77 -15.21
C ALA A 156 -10.10 -6.95 -14.03
N ILE A 157 -9.12 -6.07 -14.24
CA ILE A 157 -8.48 -5.26 -13.18
C ILE A 157 -9.49 -4.28 -12.55
N ALA A 158 -10.49 -3.79 -13.30
CA ALA A 158 -11.50 -2.89 -12.74
C ALA A 158 -12.24 -3.55 -11.56
N GLY A 159 -12.57 -4.84 -11.69
CA GLY A 159 -13.24 -5.63 -10.66
C GLY A 159 -14.59 -5.03 -10.24
N PRO A 160 -15.03 -5.24 -8.98
CA PRO A 160 -16.34 -4.78 -8.49
C PRO A 160 -16.38 -3.29 -8.13
N VAL A 161 -15.26 -2.57 -8.21
CA VAL A 161 -15.16 -1.15 -7.89
C VAL A 161 -14.89 -0.38 -9.18
N ASP A 162 -15.95 0.19 -9.75
CA ASP A 162 -15.95 0.89 -11.04
C ASP A 162 -14.78 1.89 -11.16
N SER A 163 -14.60 2.74 -10.15
CA SER A 163 -13.52 3.73 -10.13
C SER A 163 -13.06 4.03 -8.70
N LEU A 164 -12.06 3.28 -8.23
CA LEU A 164 -11.45 3.56 -6.92
C LEU A 164 -10.82 4.96 -6.88
N GLY A 165 -10.34 5.47 -8.02
CA GLY A 165 -9.83 6.84 -8.14
C GLY A 165 -10.88 7.91 -7.81
N ASP A 166 -12.12 7.73 -8.27
CA ASP A 166 -13.21 8.65 -7.93
C ASP A 166 -13.56 8.60 -6.45
N GLU A 167 -13.48 7.43 -5.82
CA GLU A 167 -13.72 7.29 -4.37
C GLU A 167 -12.65 8.03 -3.54
N PHE A 168 -11.37 7.92 -3.92
CA PHE A 168 -10.31 8.75 -3.31
C PHE A 168 -10.56 10.23 -3.54
N GLY A 169 -10.97 10.63 -4.76
CA GLY A 169 -11.27 12.02 -5.09
C GLY A 169 -12.44 12.60 -4.28
N LYS A 170 -13.50 11.82 -4.07
CA LYS A 170 -14.63 12.19 -3.20
C LYS A 170 -14.16 12.38 -1.76
N ALA A 171 -13.34 11.47 -1.23
CA ALA A 171 -12.87 11.54 0.15
C ALA A 171 -11.88 12.69 0.39
N LEU A 172 -10.97 12.95 -0.55
CA LEU A 172 -10.04 14.07 -0.48
C LEU A 172 -10.76 15.42 -0.41
N LYS A 173 -11.76 15.65 -1.27
CA LYS A 173 -12.56 16.90 -1.28
C LYS A 173 -13.24 17.21 0.05
N LYS A 174 -13.46 16.21 0.90
CA LYS A 174 -14.04 16.41 2.24
C LYS A 174 -13.00 16.76 3.29
N LEU A 175 -11.75 16.35 3.10
CA LEU A 175 -10.66 16.46 4.07
C LEU A 175 -9.72 17.65 3.81
N ILE A 176 -9.58 18.09 2.56
CA ILE A 176 -8.76 19.25 2.17
C ILE A 176 -9.52 20.15 1.20
#